data_AF-A0A1Q4AIT1-F1
#
_entry.id   AF-A0A1Q4AIT1-F1
#
_cell.length_a   1.000
_cell.length_b   1.000
_cell.length_c   1.000
_cell.angle_alpha   90.00
_cell.angle_beta   90.00
_cell.angle_gamma   90.00
#
_symmetry.space_group_name_H-M   'P 1'
#
loop_
_entity.id
_entity.type
_entity.pdbx_description
1 polymer ?
#
loop_
_entity_poly.entity_id
_entity_poly.type
_entity_poly.pdbx_seq_one_letter_code
_entity_poly.pdbx_strand_id
1 'polypeptide(L)'
;MGNIELLAPRPVPGGTILARAGRPAPPPALVAALACEPRLVAKHPALGDFLRRQWADAAFMTAAGMAEATGLPTTTLVRLLACLGYPGFRSFRDAVRAQLREGATRG
;
A
#
# COMPACT_ATOMS: atom_id res chain seq x y z
N MET A 1 -48.21 5.49 40.52
CA MET A 1 -47.59 6.67 39.90
C MET A 1 -46.09 6.43 39.84
N GLY A 2 -45.62 5.86 38.72
CA GLY A 2 -44.21 5.51 38.54
C GLY A 2 -43.50 6.58 37.73
N ASN A 3 -42.51 7.22 38.34
CA ASN A 3 -41.65 8.19 37.68
C ASN A 3 -40.57 7.42 36.91
N ILE A 4 -40.69 7.36 35.59
CA ILE A 4 -39.65 6.79 34.73
C ILE A 4 -38.84 7.97 34.21
N GLU A 5 -37.69 8.19 34.84
CA GLU A 5 -36.65 9.08 34.35
C GLU A 5 -36.23 8.64 32.95
N LEU A 6 -36.42 9.54 32.00
CA LEU A 6 -35.99 9.42 30.61
C LEU A 6 -34.45 9.53 30.55
N LEU A 7 -33.77 8.42 30.77
CA LEU A 7 -32.32 8.34 30.60
C LEU A 7 -32.00 8.29 29.10
N ALA A 8 -31.76 9.47 28.52
CA ALA A 8 -31.27 9.59 27.15
C ALA A 8 -29.95 8.81 26.98
N PRO A 9 -29.79 8.00 25.93
CA PRO A 9 -28.50 7.38 25.64
C PRO A 9 -27.50 8.47 25.26
N ARG A 10 -26.46 8.61 26.10
CA ARG A 10 -25.29 9.44 25.80
C ARG A 10 -24.65 8.93 24.50
N PRO A 11 -24.43 9.77 23.48
CA PRO A 11 -23.60 9.37 22.35
C PRO A 11 -22.16 9.22 22.86
N VAL A 12 -21.65 7.98 22.82
CA VAL A 12 -20.21 7.74 22.89
C VAL A 12 -19.58 8.31 21.62
N PRO A 13 -18.58 9.21 21.71
CA PRO A 13 -17.73 9.52 20.55
C PRO A 13 -16.76 8.35 20.35
N GLY A 14 -17.29 7.20 19.96
CA GLY A 14 -16.53 6.01 19.62
C GLY A 14 -16.10 6.07 18.17
N GLY A 15 -14.88 6.57 17.93
CA GLY A 15 -14.09 6.31 16.74
C GLY A 15 -14.55 7.03 15.47
N THR A 16 -13.71 7.94 14.97
CA THR A 16 -13.21 8.01 13.58
C THR A 16 -12.49 9.36 13.40
N ILE A 17 -11.43 9.61 14.19
CA ILE A 17 -10.54 10.77 13.99
C ILE A 17 -9.09 10.29 13.77
N LEU A 18 -8.93 9.26 12.94
CA LEU A 18 -7.67 8.99 12.23
C LEU A 18 -7.90 8.72 10.74
N ALA A 19 -9.10 9.02 10.23
CA ALA A 19 -9.41 8.93 8.82
C ALA A 19 -9.08 10.27 8.13
N ARG A 20 -7.78 10.57 7.92
CA ARG A 20 -7.26 11.48 6.87
C ARG A 20 -5.76 11.82 6.95
N ALA A 21 -4.96 11.11 7.73
CA ALA A 21 -3.51 11.35 7.71
C ALA A 21 -2.87 10.76 6.45
N GLY A 22 -2.75 11.59 5.42
CA GLY A 22 -1.76 11.54 4.34
C GLY A 22 -1.10 10.20 4.04
N ARG A 23 -1.86 9.18 3.61
CA ARG A 23 -1.20 8.07 2.91
C ARG A 23 -0.67 8.68 1.61
N PRO A 24 0.66 8.69 1.38
CA PRO A 24 1.21 9.26 0.17
C PRO A 24 0.55 8.59 -1.04
N ALA A 25 0.42 9.34 -2.14
CA ALA A 25 -0.03 8.74 -3.38
C ALA A 25 1.02 7.72 -3.84
N PRO A 26 0.61 6.57 -4.42
CA PRO A 26 1.54 5.65 -5.03
C PRO A 26 2.36 6.38 -6.11
N PRO A 27 3.62 5.95 -6.36
CA PRO A 27 4.46 6.57 -7.36
C PRO A 27 3.74 6.55 -8.72
N PRO A 28 3.71 7.66 -9.47
CA PRO A 28 3.05 7.70 -10.77
C PRO A 28 3.64 6.66 -11.73
N ALA A 29 4.96 6.41 -11.64
CA ALA A 29 5.62 5.33 -12.36
C ALA A 29 5.08 3.93 -12.00
N LEU A 30 4.76 3.70 -10.71
CA LEU A 30 4.16 2.43 -10.26
C LEU A 30 2.74 2.28 -10.79
N VAL A 31 1.94 3.34 -10.73
CA VAL A 31 0.57 3.35 -11.26
C VAL A 31 0.58 3.10 -12.77
N ALA A 32 1.46 3.77 -13.50
CA ALA A 32 1.63 3.59 -14.93
C ALA A 32 2.08 2.16 -15.28
N ALA A 33 3.05 1.61 -14.55
CA ALA A 33 3.51 0.24 -14.74
C ALA A 33 2.38 -0.78 -14.55
N LEU A 34 1.57 -0.63 -13.50
CA LEU A 34 0.42 -1.49 -13.24
C LEU A 34 -0.67 -1.36 -14.33
N ALA A 35 -0.81 -0.18 -14.94
CA ALA A 35 -1.74 0.06 -16.03
C ALA A 35 -1.26 -0.52 -17.36
N CYS A 36 0.06 -0.50 -17.63
CA CYS A 36 0.66 -1.10 -18.82
C CYS A 36 0.67 -2.63 -18.77
N GLU A 37 0.73 -3.23 -17.57
CA GLU A 37 0.84 -4.68 -17.36
C GLU A 37 -0.40 -5.31 -16.66
N PRO A 38 -1.62 -5.13 -17.19
CA PRO A 38 -2.84 -5.58 -16.51
C PRO A 38 -2.91 -7.12 -16.43
N ARG A 39 -2.32 -7.82 -17.41
CA ARG A 39 -2.30 -9.29 -17.46
C ARG A 39 -1.38 -9.89 -16.40
N LEU A 40 -0.25 -9.25 -16.11
CA LEU A 40 0.68 -9.68 -15.08
C LEU A 40 0.03 -9.56 -13.70
N VAL A 41 -0.62 -8.43 -13.45
CA VAL A 41 -1.34 -8.18 -12.21
C VAL A 41 -2.53 -9.12 -12.03
N ALA A 42 -3.23 -9.47 -13.13
CA ALA A 42 -4.31 -10.46 -13.10
C ALA A 42 -3.80 -11.88 -12.77
N LYS A 43 -2.59 -12.26 -13.22
CA LYS A 43 -1.97 -13.54 -12.88
C LYS A 43 -1.45 -13.59 -11.45
N HIS A 44 -1.05 -12.45 -10.89
CA HIS A 44 -0.50 -12.32 -9.54
C HIS A 44 -1.30 -11.31 -8.72
N PRO A 45 -2.54 -11.64 -8.32
CA PRO A 45 -3.42 -10.71 -7.62
C PRO A 45 -2.85 -10.26 -6.27
N ALA A 46 -2.10 -11.12 -5.56
CA ALA A 46 -1.43 -10.77 -4.30
C ALA A 46 -0.36 -9.69 -4.49
N LEU A 47 0.46 -9.78 -5.55
CA LEU A 47 1.43 -8.74 -5.90
C LEU A 47 0.72 -7.43 -6.27
N GLY A 48 -0.34 -7.53 -7.07
CA GLY A 48 -1.16 -6.38 -7.45
C GLY A 48 -1.79 -5.65 -6.27
N ASP A 49 -2.38 -6.39 -5.34
CA ASP A 49 -2.98 -5.85 -4.13
C ASP A 49 -1.92 -5.19 -3.24
N PHE A 50 -0.79 -5.85 -3.05
CA PHE A 50 0.35 -5.31 -2.30
C PHE A 50 0.85 -3.99 -2.90
N LEU A 51 1.06 -3.94 -4.22
CA LEU A 51 1.51 -2.72 -4.92
C LEU A 51 0.46 -1.59 -4.94
N ARG A 52 -0.81 -1.88 -4.67
CA ARG A 52 -1.86 -0.85 -4.58
C ARG A 52 -2.07 -0.37 -3.14
N ARG A 53 -2.07 -1.29 -2.18
CA ARG A 53 -2.48 -1.02 -0.79
C ARG A 53 -1.31 -0.87 0.17
N GLN A 54 -0.17 -1.52 -0.10
CA GLN A 54 0.96 -1.63 0.81
C GLN A 54 2.30 -1.27 0.16
N TRP A 55 2.28 -0.58 -0.99
CA TRP A 55 3.48 -0.17 -1.72
C TRP A 55 4.48 0.63 -0.85
N ALA A 56 3.98 1.42 0.09
CA ALA A 56 4.78 2.19 1.04
C ALA A 56 5.59 1.30 1.99
N ASP A 57 5.04 0.16 2.39
CA ASP A 57 5.70 -0.81 3.27
C ASP A 57 6.93 -1.43 2.59
N ALA A 58 6.85 -1.58 1.27
CA ALA A 58 7.94 -2.08 0.44
C ALA A 58 9.23 -1.23 0.52
N ALA A 59 9.13 0.03 0.96
CA ALA A 59 10.28 0.90 1.24
C ALA A 59 11.18 0.36 2.37
N PHE A 60 10.57 -0.34 3.32
CA PHE A 60 11.21 -0.80 4.56
C PHE A 60 11.47 -2.31 4.55
N MET A 61 10.83 -3.03 3.64
CA MET A 61 11.04 -4.46 3.45
C MET A 61 12.31 -4.80 2.64
N THR A 62 12.71 -6.07 2.77
CA THR A 62 13.67 -6.73 1.88
C THR A 62 12.93 -7.42 0.73
N ALA A 63 13.66 -7.81 -0.32
CA ALA A 63 13.08 -8.57 -1.42
C ALA A 63 12.45 -9.88 -0.92
N ALA A 64 13.10 -10.54 0.06
CA ALA A 64 12.57 -11.74 0.71
C ALA A 64 11.29 -11.43 1.52
N GLY A 65 11.26 -10.35 2.29
CA GLY A 65 10.04 -9.97 3.05
C GLY A 65 8.84 -9.67 2.15
N MET A 66 9.07 -9.00 1.01
CA MET A 66 8.01 -8.75 0.02
C MET A 66 7.59 -10.05 -0.69
N ALA A 67 8.53 -10.95 -0.96
CA ALA A 67 8.26 -12.26 -1.54
C ALA A 67 7.36 -13.10 -0.63
N GLU A 68 7.67 -13.17 0.66
CA GLU A 68 6.82 -13.83 1.68
C GLU A 68 5.42 -13.19 1.75
N ALA A 69 5.34 -11.85 1.81
CA ALA A 69 4.07 -11.13 1.87
C ALA A 69 3.17 -11.35 0.64
N THR A 70 3.78 -11.61 -0.52
CA THR A 70 3.06 -11.86 -1.78
C THR A 70 2.89 -13.35 -2.09
N GLY A 71 3.47 -14.25 -1.29
CA GLY A 71 3.51 -15.69 -1.53
C GLY A 71 4.30 -16.09 -2.79
N LEU A 72 5.24 -15.24 -3.23
CA LEU A 72 6.01 -15.44 -4.45
C LEU A 72 7.47 -15.75 -4.14
N PRO A 73 8.16 -16.57 -4.94
CA PRO A 73 9.60 -16.71 -4.83
C PRO A 73 10.30 -15.36 -5.07
N THR A 74 11.35 -15.06 -4.31
CA THR A 74 12.14 -13.82 -4.47
C THR A 74 12.63 -13.59 -5.91
N THR A 75 13.05 -14.66 -6.59
CA THR A 75 13.48 -14.59 -8.00
C THR A 75 12.32 -14.24 -8.94
N THR A 76 11.14 -14.77 -8.67
CA THR A 76 9.91 -14.47 -9.43
C THR A 76 9.49 -13.04 -9.20
N LEU A 77 9.49 -12.58 -7.94
CA LEU A 77 9.21 -11.19 -7.59
C LEU A 77 10.11 -10.22 -8.35
N VAL A 78 11.43 -10.45 -8.36
CA VAL A 78 12.38 -9.59 -9.07
C VAL A 78 12.11 -9.57 -10.58
N ARG A 79 11.76 -10.72 -11.18
CA ARG A 79 11.38 -10.78 -12.61
C ARG A 79 10.10 -10.03 -12.90
N LEU A 80 9.09 -10.14 -12.04
CA LEU A 80 7.83 -9.41 -12.19
C LEU A 80 8.03 -7.90 -12.05
N LEU A 81 8.88 -7.47 -11.11
CA LEU A 81 9.29 -6.07 -10.99
C LEU A 81 10.01 -5.59 -12.26
N ALA A 82 10.87 -6.42 -12.86
CA ALA A 82 11.52 -6.10 -14.12
C ALA A 82 10.52 -5.91 -15.27
N CYS A 83 9.47 -6.75 -15.35
CA CYS A 83 8.37 -6.55 -16.29
C CYS A 83 7.59 -5.24 -16.05
N LEU A 84 7.50 -4.79 -14.79
CA LEU A 84 6.90 -3.51 -14.42
C LEU A 84 7.84 -2.30 -14.65
N GLY A 85 9.00 -2.50 -15.28
CA GLY A 85 9.97 -1.43 -15.56
C GLY A 85 10.96 -1.14 -14.43
N TYR A 86 10.96 -1.96 -13.37
CA TYR A 86 11.94 -1.86 -12.29
C TYR A 86 13.00 -2.96 -12.42
N PRO A 87 14.24 -2.66 -12.85
CA PRO A 87 15.26 -3.68 -13.16
C PRO A 87 15.63 -4.59 -11.97
N GLY A 88 15.25 -4.21 -10.75
CA GLY A 88 15.23 -5.11 -9.61
C GLY A 88 14.62 -4.46 -8.37
N PHE A 89 14.60 -5.23 -7.27
CA PHE A 89 14.00 -4.79 -6.01
C PHE A 89 14.61 -3.48 -5.46
N ARG A 90 15.93 -3.28 -5.62
CA ARG A 90 16.59 -2.05 -5.15
C ARG A 90 16.07 -0.80 -5.88
N SER A 91 15.89 -0.88 -7.20
CA SER A 91 15.38 0.24 -8.01
C SER A 91 13.92 0.56 -7.67
N PHE A 92 13.10 -0.48 -7.52
CA PHE A 92 11.72 -0.34 -7.04
C PHE A 92 11.67 0.33 -5.64
N ARG A 93 12.46 -0.17 -4.68
CA ARG A 93 12.51 0.37 -3.32
C ARG A 93 12.97 1.82 -3.29
N ASP A 94 13.92 2.20 -4.13
CA ASP A 94 14.37 3.59 -4.23
C ASP A 94 13.26 4.52 -4.76
N ALA A 95 12.55 4.11 -5.81
CA ALA A 95 11.41 4.88 -6.34
C ALA A 95 10.29 5.06 -5.30
N VAL A 96 9.96 4.00 -4.56
CA VAL A 96 9.01 4.07 -3.45
C VAL A 96 9.50 5.03 -2.36
N ARG A 97 10.78 4.96 -1.96
CA ARG A 97 11.36 5.85 -0.94
C ARG A 97 11.44 7.32 -1.40
N ALA A 98 11.68 7.56 -2.68
CA ALA A 98 11.62 8.90 -3.26
C ALA A 98 10.20 9.46 -3.12
N GLN A 99 9.19 8.67 -3.50
CA GLN A 99 7.78 9.08 -3.38
C GLN A 99 7.35 9.35 -1.94
N LEU A 100 7.82 8.55 -0.98
CA LEU A 100 7.58 8.78 0.44
C LEU A 100 8.18 10.10 0.92
N ARG A 101 9.40 10.41 0.48
CA ARG A 101 10.07 11.68 0.82
C ARG A 101 9.36 12.88 0.21
N GLU A 102 8.94 12.79 -1.06
CA GLU A 102 8.17 13.84 -1.73
C GLU A 102 6.78 14.03 -1.14
N GLY A 103 6.14 12.95 -0.68
CA GLY A 103 4.88 13.02 0.05
C GLY A 103 5.03 13.68 1.42
N ALA A 104 6.17 13.46 2.10
CA ALA A 104 6.46 14.03 3.41
C ALA A 104 6.82 15.52 3.37
N THR A 105 7.46 16.00 2.29
CA THR A 105 7.79 17.44 2.13
C THR A 105 6.59 18.31 1.76
N ARG A 106 5.44 17.71 1.41
CA ARG A 106 4.21 18.41 1.06
C ARG A 106 3.17 18.44 2.18
N GLY A 107 3.55 17.99 3.39
CA GLY A 107 2.72 17.96 4.60
C GLY A 107 3.01 19.10 5.55
#